data_AF-A0A5D0MQD7-F1
#
_entry.id   AF-A0A5D0MQD7-F1
#
_cell.length_a   1.000
_cell.length_b   1.000
_cell.length_c   1.000
_cell.angle_alpha   90.00
_cell.angle_beta   90.00
_cell.angle_gamma   90.00
#
_symmetry.space_group_name_H-M   'P 1'
#
loop_
_entity.id
_entity.type
_entity.pdbx_description
1 polymer ?
#
loop_
_entity_poly.entity_id
_entity_poly.type
_entity_poly.pdbx_seq_one_letter_code
_entity_poly.pdbx_strand_id
1 'polypeptide(L)'
;MMSGLIKFPDPYLAGDCEILHIGGELSPDNLINAYKKGIFPWYSEYDPVLWWCPLIRHILLTDNFRIPKSIRKNIRERDYSITFNKHFDTVIKKCAEVKRPGQHETWITNDMIDAYIKLHKLGYAYSIEVWQNKDITGGLYGLQIGNYVCGESMFHETDNASDAALIKLLQTAQE
;
A
#
# COMPACT_ATOMS: atom_id res chain seq x y z
N MET A 1 -7.00 1.08 27.79
CA MET A 1 -5.80 1.93 27.91
C MET A 1 -5.71 2.76 26.64
N MET A 2 -5.61 4.09 26.72
CA MET A 2 -5.26 4.87 25.53
C MET A 2 -3.84 4.47 25.15
N SER A 3 -3.66 3.83 24.00
CA SER A 3 -2.31 3.55 23.53
C SER A 3 -1.57 4.85 23.30
N GLY A 4 -0.41 4.97 23.94
CA GLY A 4 0.40 6.17 23.84
C GLY A 4 0.92 6.36 22.42
N LEU A 5 0.97 7.61 21.97
CA LEU A 5 1.60 7.97 20.71
C LEU A 5 3.08 7.55 20.75
N ILE A 6 3.51 6.76 19.77
CA ILE A 6 4.90 6.32 19.65
C ILE A 6 5.78 7.53 19.31
N LYS A 7 6.84 7.72 20.11
CA LYS A 7 7.90 8.69 19.82
C LYS A 7 8.94 8.02 18.93
N PHE A 8 8.71 8.02 17.62
CA PHE A 8 9.69 7.50 16.67
C PHE A 8 11.01 8.28 16.75
N PRO A 9 12.16 7.58 16.76
CA PRO A 9 13.47 8.23 16.68
C PRO A 9 13.65 8.97 15.35
N ASP A 10 14.73 9.74 15.25
CA ASP A 10 15.12 10.38 14.00
C ASP A 10 15.36 9.31 12.92
N PRO A 11 14.68 9.39 11.75
CA PRO A 11 14.86 8.44 10.66
C PRO A 11 16.31 8.22 10.20
N TYR A 12 17.19 9.22 10.35
CA TYR A 12 18.61 9.09 10.00
C TYR A 12 19.41 8.18 10.95
N LEU A 13 18.82 7.76 12.07
CA LEU A 13 19.47 6.88 13.04
C LEU A 13 19.26 5.38 12.75
N ALA A 14 18.51 5.01 11.70
CA ALA A 14 18.27 3.61 11.35
C ALA A 14 19.56 2.83 11.03
N GLY A 15 20.59 3.56 10.57
CA GLY A 15 21.86 2.97 10.16
C GLY A 15 21.68 1.87 9.11
N ASP A 16 22.55 0.86 9.14
CA ASP A 16 22.49 -0.27 8.20
C ASP A 16 21.34 -1.26 8.51
N CYS A 17 20.73 -1.17 9.70
CA CYS A 17 19.68 -2.09 10.11
C CYS A 17 18.30 -1.71 9.57
N GLU A 18 18.10 -0.45 9.17
CA GLU A 18 16.86 0.13 8.61
C GLU A 18 15.60 0.05 9.52
N ILE A 19 15.65 -0.71 10.63
CA ILE A 19 14.64 -0.77 11.69
C ILE A 19 14.85 0.39 12.67
N LEU A 20 13.81 1.20 12.85
CA LEU A 20 13.81 2.35 13.77
C LEU A 20 13.14 2.08 15.11
N HIS A 21 12.14 1.19 15.14
CA HIS A 21 11.39 0.92 16.36
C HIS A 21 10.83 -0.50 16.35
N ILE A 22 10.75 -1.10 17.55
CA ILE A 22 10.21 -2.45 17.77
C ILE A 22 9.09 -2.35 18.80
N GLY A 23 7.94 -2.92 18.48
CA GLY A 23 6.74 -2.93 19.31
C GLY A 23 5.82 -1.72 19.09
N GLY A 24 4.92 -1.53 20.04
CA GLY A 24 3.82 -0.57 19.92
C GLY A 24 2.61 -1.15 19.20
N GLU A 25 1.64 -0.29 18.89
CA GLU A 25 0.37 -0.67 18.27
C GLU A 25 0.16 0.03 16.93
N LEU A 26 -0.52 -0.65 16.01
CA LEU A 26 -0.98 -0.11 14.73
C LEU A 26 -2.23 0.79 14.88
N SER A 27 -2.20 1.72 15.85
CA SER A 27 -3.26 2.70 16.00
C SER A 27 -3.20 3.71 14.84
N PRO A 28 -4.35 4.29 14.43
CA PRO A 28 -4.37 5.30 13.36
C PRO A 28 -3.38 6.45 13.60
N ASP A 29 -3.30 6.95 14.84
CA ASP A 29 -2.40 8.05 15.20
C ASP A 29 -0.93 7.64 15.05
N ASN A 30 -0.56 6.42 15.45
CA ASN A 30 0.81 5.91 15.30
C ASN A 30 1.18 5.73 13.84
N LEU A 31 0.29 5.15 13.03
CA LEU A 31 0.51 4.98 11.60
C LEU A 31 0.67 6.32 10.89
N ILE A 32 -0.26 7.25 11.09
CA ILE A 32 -0.18 8.59 10.49
C ILE A 32 1.12 9.30 10.91
N ASN A 33 1.49 9.20 12.20
CA ASN A 33 2.74 9.77 12.70
C ASN A 33 3.99 9.10 12.07
N ALA A 34 3.98 7.78 11.90
CA ALA A 34 5.04 7.03 11.24
C ALA A 34 5.19 7.48 9.78
N TYR A 35 4.10 7.46 9.01
CA TYR A 35 4.13 7.79 7.59
C TYR A 35 4.55 9.24 7.34
N LYS A 36 4.17 10.20 8.20
CA LYS A 36 4.64 11.59 8.14
C LYS A 36 6.16 11.73 8.29
N LYS A 37 6.81 10.76 8.93
CA LYS A 37 8.27 10.68 9.11
C LYS A 37 8.95 9.77 8.09
N GLY A 38 8.20 9.25 7.12
CA GLY A 38 8.71 8.26 6.16
C GLY A 38 8.89 6.87 6.75
N ILE A 39 8.27 6.55 7.88
CA ILE A 39 8.37 5.26 8.56
C ILE A 39 7.15 4.42 8.21
N PHE A 40 7.33 3.12 7.98
CA PHE A 40 6.22 2.19 7.72
C PHE A 40 6.37 0.89 8.52
N PRO A 41 5.26 0.27 8.94
CA PRO A 41 5.29 -1.03 9.62
C PRO A 41 5.48 -2.15 8.61
N TRP A 42 6.33 -3.13 8.92
CA TRP A 42 6.51 -4.32 8.10
C TRP A 42 7.05 -5.47 8.94
N TYR A 43 6.24 -6.51 9.14
CA TYR A 43 6.57 -7.63 10.04
C TYR A 43 5.76 -8.88 9.66
N SER A 44 6.19 -10.05 10.12
CA SER A 44 5.49 -11.33 9.93
C SER A 44 4.53 -11.61 11.09
N GLU A 45 3.59 -12.56 10.95
CA GLU A 45 2.54 -12.83 11.94
C GLU A 45 3.06 -13.08 13.38
N TYR A 46 4.25 -13.68 13.50
CA TYR A 46 4.85 -14.03 14.78
C TYR A 46 5.93 -13.05 15.25
N ASP A 47 6.23 -12.02 14.46
CA ASP A 47 7.19 -10.97 14.82
C ASP A 47 6.50 -9.88 15.65
N PRO A 48 7.24 -9.18 16.54
CA PRO A 48 6.73 -7.91 17.07
C PRO A 48 6.53 -6.91 15.92
N VAL A 49 5.70 -5.88 16.13
CA VAL A 49 5.57 -4.79 15.15
C VAL A 49 6.93 -4.15 14.91
N LEU A 50 7.44 -4.22 13.68
CA LEU A 50 8.69 -3.58 13.28
C LEU A 50 8.39 -2.35 12.43
N TRP A 51 9.05 -1.24 12.75
CA TRP A 51 8.91 0.03 12.04
C TRP A 51 10.19 0.37 11.29
N TRP A 52 10.08 0.50 9.97
CA TRP A 52 11.20 0.60 9.06
C TRP A 52 11.32 1.98 8.45
N CYS A 53 12.56 2.40 8.20
CA CYS A 53 12.89 3.53 7.34
C CYS A 53 14.18 3.21 6.58
N PRO A 54 14.07 2.63 5.38
CA PRO A 54 15.24 2.26 4.59
C PRO A 54 16.04 3.48 4.18
N LEU A 55 17.36 3.32 4.09
CA LEU A 55 18.28 4.41 3.72
C LEU A 55 18.06 4.82 2.25
N ILE A 56 17.83 3.84 1.39
CA ILE A 56 17.48 4.05 -0.02
C ILE A 56 16.00 3.74 -0.20
N ARG A 57 15.22 4.77 -0.54
CA ARG A 57 13.78 4.62 -0.74
C ARG A 57 13.43 4.55 -2.21
N HIS A 58 12.64 3.54 -2.56
CA HIS A 58 12.01 3.47 -3.87
C HIS A 58 10.88 4.49 -3.96
N ILE A 59 11.03 5.43 -4.89
CA ILE A 59 10.04 6.48 -5.17
C ILE A 59 9.72 6.41 -6.65
N LEU A 60 8.44 6.43 -6.98
CA LEU A 60 7.96 6.60 -8.34
C LEU A 60 7.61 8.07 -8.55
N LEU A 61 8.44 8.78 -9.31
CA LEU A 61 8.12 10.13 -9.74
C LEU A 61 7.04 10.08 -10.81
N THR A 62 5.97 10.83 -10.60
CA THR A 62 4.82 10.89 -11.50
C THR A 62 5.11 11.76 -12.73
N ASP A 63 6.00 12.74 -12.60
CA ASP A 63 6.43 13.61 -13.69
C ASP A 63 7.07 12.82 -14.82
N ASN A 64 6.55 13.01 -16.04
CA ASN A 64 7.01 12.34 -17.25
C ASN A 64 6.92 10.79 -17.22
N PHE A 65 6.11 10.20 -16.33
CA PHE A 65 5.92 8.76 -16.33
C PHE A 65 5.34 8.28 -17.67
N ARG A 66 6.10 7.44 -18.39
CA ARG A 66 5.71 6.92 -19.70
C ARG A 66 5.18 5.50 -19.57
N ILE A 67 3.89 5.34 -19.77
CA ILE A 67 3.25 4.03 -19.87
C ILE A 67 3.77 3.32 -21.13
N PRO A 68 4.36 2.12 -21.02
CA PRO A 68 4.82 1.36 -22.18
C PRO A 68 3.68 1.10 -23.18
N LYS A 69 3.97 1.22 -24.47
CA LYS A 69 2.96 1.04 -25.54
C LYS A 69 2.27 -0.32 -25.49
N SER A 70 3.03 -1.38 -25.16
CA SER A 70 2.52 -2.74 -25.00
C SER A 70 1.50 -2.83 -23.88
N ILE A 71 1.81 -2.30 -22.69
CA ILE A 71 0.92 -2.29 -21.53
C ILE A 71 -0.36 -1.52 -21.85
N ARG A 72 -0.24 -0.33 -22.47
CA ARG A 72 -1.40 0.46 -22.87
C ARG A 72 -2.30 -0.29 -23.87
N LYS A 73 -1.69 -0.97 -24.85
CA LYS A 73 -2.42 -1.78 -25.82
C LYS A 73 -3.16 -2.93 -25.12
N ASN A 74 -2.46 -3.68 -24.28
CA ASN A 74 -3.02 -4.82 -23.56
C ASN A 74 -4.21 -4.37 -22.70
N ILE A 75 -4.06 -3.34 -21.88
CA ILE A 75 -5.14 -2.84 -21.00
C ILE A 75 -6.35 -2.39 -21.82
N ARG A 76 -6.15 -1.70 -22.94
CA ARG A 76 -7.24 -1.23 -23.80
C ARG A 76 -8.03 -2.38 -24.44
N GLU A 77 -7.38 -3.51 -24.69
CA GLU A 77 -8.01 -4.71 -25.24
C GLU A 77 -8.76 -5.53 -24.16
N ARG A 78 -8.61 -5.16 -22.87
CA ARG A 78 -9.38 -5.74 -21.77
C ARG A 78 -10.62 -4.89 -21.49
N ASP A 79 -11.70 -5.58 -21.14
CA ASP A 79 -12.93 -4.95 -20.64
C ASP A 79 -12.80 -4.64 -19.14
N TYR A 80 -11.85 -3.77 -18.80
CA TYR A 80 -11.61 -3.35 -17.42
C TYR A 80 -12.42 -2.10 -17.06
N SER A 81 -13.11 -2.16 -15.93
CA SER A 81 -13.69 -1.00 -15.25
C SER A 81 -12.90 -0.70 -13.98
N ILE A 82 -12.70 0.58 -13.65
CA ILE A 82 -11.89 0.97 -12.49
C ILE A 82 -12.75 1.81 -11.54
N THR A 83 -12.76 1.44 -10.27
CA THR A 83 -13.37 2.24 -9.19
C THR A 83 -12.36 2.61 -8.13
N PHE A 84 -12.72 3.59 -7.31
CA PHE A 84 -11.95 4.01 -6.15
C PHE A 84 -12.76 3.82 -4.89
N ASN A 85 -12.12 3.36 -3.83
CA ASN A 85 -12.66 3.34 -2.46
C ASN A 85 -14.00 2.62 -2.31
N LYS A 86 -14.33 1.67 -3.19
CA LYS A 86 -15.60 0.94 -3.10
C LYS A 86 -15.47 -0.37 -2.33
N HIS A 87 -14.31 -1.03 -2.41
CA HIS A 87 -14.09 -2.35 -1.81
C HIS A 87 -12.69 -2.48 -1.22
N PHE A 88 -12.30 -1.51 -0.38
CA PHE A 88 -10.98 -1.48 0.25
C PHE A 88 -10.64 -2.77 0.99
N ASP A 89 -11.60 -3.30 1.76
CA ASP A 89 -11.44 -4.53 2.52
C ASP A 89 -11.16 -5.74 1.62
N THR A 90 -11.78 -5.78 0.44
CA THR A 90 -11.56 -6.83 -0.56
C THR A 90 -10.17 -6.69 -1.18
N VAL A 91 -9.75 -5.46 -1.53
CA VAL A 91 -8.43 -5.20 -2.12
C VAL A 91 -7.30 -5.59 -1.17
N ILE A 92 -7.36 -5.17 0.10
CA ILE A 92 -6.29 -5.49 1.06
C ILE A 92 -6.22 -6.98 1.38
N LYS A 93 -7.37 -7.68 1.50
CA LYS A 93 -7.42 -9.13 1.69
C LYS A 93 -6.84 -9.88 0.48
N LYS A 94 -7.23 -9.50 -0.74
CA LYS A 94 -6.63 -10.08 -1.95
C LYS A 94 -5.13 -9.82 -2.03
N CYS A 95 -4.66 -8.63 -1.65
CA CYS A 95 -3.21 -8.35 -1.54
C CYS A 95 -2.50 -9.26 -0.54
N ALA A 96 -3.15 -9.61 0.57
CA ALA A 96 -2.61 -10.53 1.57
C ALA A 96 -2.48 -11.97 1.04
N GLU A 97 -3.37 -12.39 0.15
CA GLU A 97 -3.43 -13.74 -0.40
C GLU A 97 -2.46 -13.97 -1.59
N VAL A 98 -1.97 -12.90 -2.24
CA VAL A 98 -1.05 -13.03 -3.38
C VAL A 98 0.27 -13.68 -2.95
N LYS A 99 0.54 -14.85 -3.52
CA LYS A 99 1.85 -15.51 -3.42
C LYS A 99 2.85 -14.81 -4.33
N ARG A 100 3.98 -14.40 -3.78
CA ARG A 100 5.09 -13.81 -4.55
C ARG A 100 6.26 -14.81 -4.62
N PRO A 101 6.96 -14.93 -5.75
CA PRO A 101 8.13 -15.81 -5.85
C PRO A 101 9.16 -15.47 -4.77
N GLY A 102 9.59 -16.47 -4.00
CA GLY A 102 10.53 -16.29 -2.89
C GLY A 102 9.93 -15.77 -1.59
N GLN A 103 8.62 -15.52 -1.54
CA GLN A 103 7.90 -15.13 -0.33
C GLN A 103 7.17 -16.33 0.27
N HIS A 104 7.59 -16.75 1.46
CA HIS A 104 6.96 -17.87 2.18
C HIS A 104 5.65 -17.43 2.85
N GLU A 105 5.62 -16.23 3.42
CA GLU A 105 4.46 -15.68 4.15
C GLU A 105 4.23 -14.20 3.79
N THR A 106 2.97 -13.77 3.86
CA THR A 106 2.60 -12.37 3.66
C THR A 106 2.92 -11.54 4.91
N TRP A 107 3.35 -10.30 4.70
CA TRP A 107 3.48 -9.31 5.78
C TRP A 107 2.16 -8.61 6.12
N ILE A 108 1.11 -8.85 5.31
CA ILE A 108 -0.22 -8.28 5.50
C ILE A 108 -1.00 -9.19 6.46
N THR A 109 -0.64 -9.09 7.74
CA THR A 109 -1.29 -9.82 8.84
C THR A 109 -2.72 -9.32 9.10
N ASN A 110 -3.50 -10.06 9.89
CA ASN A 110 -4.86 -9.62 10.27
C ASN A 110 -4.85 -8.25 10.99
N ASP A 111 -3.85 -7.99 11.83
CA ASP A 111 -3.70 -6.70 12.51
C ASP A 111 -3.47 -5.55 11.52
N MET A 112 -2.66 -5.79 10.48
CA MET A 112 -2.45 -4.84 9.38
C MET A 112 -3.75 -4.60 8.61
N ILE A 113 -4.50 -5.64 8.28
CA ILE A 113 -5.79 -5.51 7.61
C ILE A 113 -6.74 -4.62 8.42
N ASP A 114 -6.89 -4.90 9.71
CA ASP A 114 -7.77 -4.15 10.60
C ASP A 114 -7.34 -2.69 10.76
N ALA A 115 -6.03 -2.44 10.89
CA ALA A 115 -5.48 -1.10 11.03
C ALA A 115 -5.69 -0.26 9.78
N TYR A 116 -5.47 -0.81 8.59
CA TYR A 116 -5.63 -0.08 7.34
C TYR A 116 -7.09 0.12 6.96
N ILE A 117 -7.99 -0.82 7.31
CA ILE A 117 -9.45 -0.60 7.20
C ILE A 117 -9.88 0.57 8.09
N LYS A 118 -9.33 0.71 9.30
CA LYS A 118 -9.60 1.89 10.16
C LYS A 118 -9.09 3.17 9.50
N LEU A 119 -7.87 3.17 8.94
CA LEU A 119 -7.33 4.33 8.21
C LEU A 119 -8.17 4.69 6.98
N HIS A 120 -8.70 3.69 6.28
CA HIS A 120 -9.60 3.91 5.15
C HIS A 120 -10.88 4.63 5.58
N LYS A 121 -11.52 4.16 6.66
CA LYS A 121 -12.71 4.80 7.24
C LYS A 121 -12.45 6.24 7.70
N LEU A 122 -11.21 6.56 8.08
CA LEU A 122 -10.76 7.89 8.46
C LEU A 122 -10.34 8.77 7.26
N GLY A 123 -10.36 8.24 6.04
CA GLY A 123 -10.01 8.97 4.82
C GLY A 123 -8.52 9.06 4.52
N TYR A 124 -7.67 8.33 5.25
CA TYR A 124 -6.21 8.32 5.03
C TYR A 124 -5.77 7.22 4.07
N ALA A 125 -6.45 6.06 4.08
CA ALA A 125 -6.14 4.97 3.17
C ALA A 125 -7.14 4.95 2.00
N TYR A 126 -6.65 4.59 0.82
CA TYR A 126 -7.46 4.49 -0.39
C TYR A 126 -7.23 3.15 -1.08
N SER A 127 -8.20 2.74 -1.89
CA SER A 127 -8.11 1.59 -2.78
C SER A 127 -8.50 1.95 -4.19
N ILE A 128 -7.93 1.22 -5.14
CA ILE A 128 -8.34 1.21 -6.55
C ILE A 128 -8.70 -0.23 -6.88
N GLU A 129 -9.93 -0.42 -7.35
CA GLU A 129 -10.44 -1.72 -7.76
C GLU A 129 -10.48 -1.80 -9.28
N VAL A 130 -9.94 -2.88 -9.85
CA VAL A 130 -10.02 -3.20 -11.27
C VAL A 130 -10.97 -4.38 -11.44
N TRP A 131 -12.05 -4.10 -12.14
CA TRP A 131 -13.14 -5.03 -12.40
C TRP A 131 -13.00 -5.61 -13.80
N GLN A 132 -13.29 -6.89 -13.93
CA GLN A 132 -13.61 -7.51 -15.20
C GLN A 132 -14.94 -8.25 -15.05
N ASN A 133 -15.91 -7.92 -15.90
CA ASN A 133 -17.30 -8.34 -15.73
C ASN A 133 -17.89 -7.88 -14.37
N LYS A 134 -18.05 -8.81 -13.41
CA LYS A 134 -18.62 -8.57 -12.08
C LYS A 134 -17.60 -8.78 -10.95
N ASP A 135 -16.38 -9.19 -11.28
CA ASP A 135 -15.38 -9.61 -10.31
C ASP A 135 -14.24 -8.58 -10.24
N ILE A 136 -13.71 -8.36 -9.03
CA ILE A 136 -12.49 -7.56 -8.85
C ILE A 136 -11.29 -8.45 -9.15
N THR A 137 -10.69 -8.28 -10.32
CA THR A 137 -9.57 -9.09 -10.81
C THR A 137 -8.21 -8.42 -10.65
N GLY A 138 -8.17 -7.22 -10.07
CA GLY A 138 -6.93 -6.59 -9.64
C GLY A 138 -7.18 -5.34 -8.84
N GLY A 139 -6.11 -4.77 -8.31
CA GLY A 139 -6.22 -3.55 -7.54
C GLY A 139 -4.96 -3.22 -6.78
N LEU A 140 -5.00 -2.06 -6.13
CA LEU A 140 -3.97 -1.62 -5.20
C LEU A 140 -4.61 -0.85 -4.06
N TYR A 141 -3.94 -0.84 -2.91
CA TYR A 141 -4.28 0.07 -1.82
C TYR A 141 -3.05 0.84 -1.38
N GLY A 142 -3.30 1.98 -0.75
CA GLY A 142 -2.26 2.86 -0.30
C GLY A 142 -2.75 3.85 0.74
N LEU A 143 -1.85 4.74 1.13
CA LEU A 143 -2.11 5.85 2.03
C LEU A 143 -1.87 7.18 1.30
N GLN A 144 -2.71 8.16 1.56
CA GLN A 144 -2.50 9.54 1.17
C GLN A 144 -2.17 10.35 2.43
N ILE A 145 -0.94 10.87 2.48
CA ILE A 145 -0.44 11.64 3.63
C ILE A 145 0.07 12.98 3.12
N GLY A 146 -0.72 14.03 3.35
CA GLY A 146 -0.44 15.34 2.77
C GLY A 146 -0.43 15.28 1.24
N ASN A 147 0.70 15.66 0.64
CA ASN A 147 0.85 15.79 -0.81
C ASN A 147 1.52 14.58 -1.48
N TYR A 148 1.79 13.50 -0.73
CA TYR A 148 2.36 12.29 -1.31
C TYR A 148 1.49 11.07 -1.00
N VAL A 149 1.71 10.06 -1.83
CA VAL A 149 0.97 8.81 -1.81
C VAL A 149 1.96 7.68 -1.56
N CYS A 150 1.66 6.83 -0.58
CA CYS A 150 2.36 5.59 -0.32
C CYS A 150 1.57 4.44 -0.95
N GLY A 151 2.14 3.80 -1.97
CA GLY A 151 1.60 2.55 -2.50
C GLY A 151 2.03 1.40 -1.60
N GLU A 152 1.07 0.69 -0.99
CA GLU A 152 1.35 -0.33 0.02
C GLU A 152 1.49 -1.70 -0.63
N SER A 153 0.45 -2.13 -1.33
CA SER A 153 0.47 -3.39 -2.07
C SER A 153 -0.53 -3.35 -3.22
N MET A 154 -0.38 -4.32 -4.11
CA MET A 154 -1.24 -4.53 -5.25
C MET A 154 -1.34 -6.01 -5.57
N PHE A 155 -2.43 -6.39 -6.23
CA PHE A 155 -2.70 -7.74 -6.70
C PHE A 155 -3.28 -7.73 -8.11
N HIS A 156 -3.15 -8.86 -8.79
CA HIS A 156 -3.87 -9.14 -10.03
C HIS A 156 -4.16 -10.64 -10.12
N GLU A 157 -5.31 -10.96 -10.67
CA GLU A 157 -5.78 -12.30 -11.06
C GLU A 157 -5.89 -12.41 -12.58
N THR A 158 -5.88 -11.28 -13.29
CA THR A 158 -5.88 -11.19 -14.75
C THR A 158 -4.73 -10.30 -15.24
N ASP A 159 -4.22 -10.57 -16.44
CA ASP A 159 -3.06 -9.88 -16.99
C ASP A 159 -3.23 -8.36 -16.98
N ASN A 160 -2.20 -7.64 -16.53
CA ASN A 160 -2.16 -6.18 -16.48
C ASN A 160 -3.27 -5.52 -15.65
N ALA A 161 -4.00 -6.24 -14.80
CA ALA A 161 -5.01 -5.62 -13.94
C ALA A 161 -4.38 -4.69 -12.89
N SER A 162 -3.31 -5.12 -12.19
CA SER A 162 -2.57 -4.25 -11.27
C SER A 162 -1.90 -3.08 -11.98
N ASP A 163 -1.44 -3.27 -13.22
CA ASP A 163 -0.90 -2.18 -14.04
C ASP A 163 -1.97 -1.15 -14.38
N ALA A 164 -3.20 -1.58 -14.69
CA ALA A 164 -4.32 -0.67 -14.92
C ALA A 164 -4.65 0.15 -13.67
N ALA A 165 -4.64 -0.46 -12.48
CA ALA A 165 -4.82 0.24 -11.21
C ALA A 165 -3.72 1.30 -10.99
N LEU A 166 -2.45 0.93 -11.17
CA LEU A 166 -1.32 1.83 -11.00
C LEU A 166 -1.35 2.98 -12.01
N ILE A 167 -1.62 2.69 -13.28
CA ILE A 167 -1.76 3.71 -14.33
C ILE A 167 -2.86 4.70 -13.96
N LYS A 168 -4.00 4.21 -13.48
CA LYS A 168 -5.11 5.07 -13.10
C LYS A 168 -4.76 5.95 -11.88
N LEU A 169 -4.03 5.41 -10.89
CA LEU A 169 -3.49 6.20 -9.78
C LEU A 169 -2.61 7.34 -10.28
N LEU A 170 -1.66 7.04 -11.17
CA LEU A 170 -0.71 8.01 -11.69
C LEU A 170 -1.39 9.11 -12.51
N GLN A 171 -2.45 8.77 -13.25
CA GLN A 171 -3.25 9.76 -13.98
C GLN A 171 -3.99 10.70 -13.02
N THR A 172 -4.62 10.17 -11.97
CA THR A 172 -5.34 10.99 -10.98
C THR A 172 -4.38 11.85 -10.15
N ALA A 173 -3.16 11.38 -9.87
CA ALA A 173 -2.18 12.15 -9.11
C ALA A 173 -1.55 13.34 -9.88
N GLN A 174 -1.81 13.44 -11.19
CA GLN A 174 -1.37 14.55 -12.05
C GLN A 174 -2.44 15.64 -12.23
N GLU A 175 -3.67 15.39 -11.76
CA GLU A 175 -4.81 16.33 -11.79
C GLU A 175 -4.83 17.20 -10.52
#